data_AF-A0A8B8A0L8-F1
#
_entry.id   AF-A0A8B8A0L8-F1
#
_cell.length_a   1.000
_cell.length_b   1.000
_cell.length_c   1.000
_cell.angle_alpha   90.00
_cell.angle_beta   90.00
_cell.angle_gamma   90.00
#
_symmetry.space_group_name_H-M   'P 1'
#
loop_
_entity.id
_entity.type
_entity.pdbx_description
1 polymer ?
#
loop_
_entity_poly.entity_id
_entity_poly.type
_entity_poly.pdbx_seq_one_letter_code
_entity_poly.pdbx_strand_id
1 'polypeptide(L)'
;MSYPVDTMEINLASIQTICSKGSLGADRRFDPKVLGNHRVLDATDKEGQVVDLPADKGRASVILDAHTYRDKMGELISTGPYRKLAKDPTDRLCRKITAQLLVKSGNLDDATYRKLRPTSKQPPRMYGLPKIHKPGTALRPIVSCVSSFAYNLSKHLAGILSPLTGNTPNTVPNSIAFAEFLRAQHISSHEVLISFDVVSLFTNVPIDGACCVALRRLEEDPELPDRTSLSPAEIVSLLEFVLRSTYFLYDGSCYEQTDGAAMGSPVSAVIANLYMESFEEEALQSCPPDCCPTLWKRYVDDTFVIAPRDQVSPLLDHLNSLKPSIQFTIENEQDNSIAFLDTMVHRKPDGSLTSTVYRKPTHTDQYLAFDSHHPVSVKRGVAKCLHDRDSRLVTRPHHTAAERRRITAALTANGYPAFFIRQSSRPKTSTEVERP
;
A
#
# COMPACT_ATOMS: atom_id res chain seq x y z
N MET A 1 19.48 -42.36 9.39
CA MET A 1 18.44 -42.83 8.46
C MET A 1 18.09 -41.68 7.54
N SER A 2 18.53 -41.81 6.30
CA SER A 2 18.55 -40.79 5.25
C SER A 2 17.18 -40.69 4.59
N TYR A 3 16.60 -39.49 4.56
CA TYR A 3 15.44 -39.18 3.71
C TYR A 3 15.91 -38.31 2.52
N PRO A 4 15.32 -38.48 1.32
CA PRO A 4 15.87 -37.93 0.09
C PRO A 4 15.56 -36.44 -0.07
N VAL A 5 16.52 -35.72 -0.62
CA VAL A 5 16.38 -34.35 -1.11
C VAL A 5 15.68 -34.43 -2.46
N ASP A 6 14.37 -34.24 -2.48
CA ASP A 6 13.65 -33.92 -3.72
C ASP A 6 13.91 -32.46 -4.07
N THR A 7 15.00 -32.23 -4.79
CA THR A 7 15.19 -31.03 -5.60
C THR A 7 14.10 -31.01 -6.67
N MET A 8 12.99 -30.34 -6.37
CA MET A 8 12.10 -29.82 -7.42
C MET A 8 12.89 -28.74 -8.17
N GLU A 9 13.57 -29.15 -9.24
CA GLU A 9 13.97 -28.24 -10.32
C GLU A 9 12.70 -27.59 -10.84
N ILE A 10 12.40 -26.39 -10.35
CA ILE A 10 11.45 -25.49 -10.99
C ILE A 10 12.10 -25.15 -12.33
N ASN A 11 11.61 -25.81 -13.37
CA ASN A 11 12.03 -25.60 -14.75
C ASN A 11 11.73 -24.15 -15.14
N LEU A 12 12.71 -23.28 -14.95
CA LEU A 12 12.70 -21.85 -15.28
C LEU A 12 12.44 -21.59 -16.77
N ALA A 13 12.46 -22.61 -17.63
CA ALA A 13 12.11 -22.52 -19.04
C ALA A 13 10.60 -22.36 -19.30
N SER A 14 9.73 -22.70 -18.33
CA SER A 14 8.26 -22.60 -18.51
C SER A 14 7.68 -21.22 -18.19
N ILE A 15 8.50 -20.28 -17.67
CA ILE A 15 8.12 -18.87 -17.39
C ILE A 15 8.94 -17.91 -18.28
N GLN A 16 9.45 -18.40 -19.42
CA GLN A 16 10.26 -17.63 -20.36
C GLN A 16 9.65 -17.43 -21.76
N THR A 17 8.33 -17.52 -21.87
CA THR A 17 7.57 -17.12 -23.06
C THR A 17 6.54 -16.10 -22.56
N ILE A 18 6.72 -14.77 -22.60
CA ILE A 18 7.08 -13.88 -23.71
C ILE A 18 7.84 -12.70 -23.07
N CYS A 19 9.15 -12.79 -22.94
CA CYS A 19 9.98 -11.67 -22.45
C CYS A 19 11.41 -11.81 -22.98
N SER A 20 11.57 -11.85 -24.31
CA SER A 20 12.72 -11.28 -25.05
C SER A 20 12.76 -11.78 -26.49
N LYS A 21 12.90 -10.82 -27.41
CA LYS A 21 13.25 -10.95 -28.84
C LYS A 21 12.32 -11.80 -29.72
N GLY A 22 11.40 -11.12 -30.40
CA GLY A 22 10.71 -11.68 -31.55
C GLY A 22 9.77 -10.67 -32.18
N SER A 23 10.02 -10.36 -33.45
CA SER A 23 9.11 -9.69 -34.37
C SER A 23 7.66 -10.17 -34.18
N LEU A 24 6.86 -9.43 -33.42
CA LEU A 24 5.41 -9.54 -33.53
C LEU A 24 5.04 -8.77 -34.79
N GLY A 25 4.73 -9.53 -35.83
CA GLY A 25 4.32 -9.04 -37.13
C GLY A 25 3.35 -7.86 -36.99
N ALA A 26 3.61 -6.88 -37.84
CA ALA A 26 2.84 -5.66 -37.97
C ALA A 26 1.39 -5.97 -38.38
N ASP A 27 0.53 -6.39 -37.44
CA ASP A 27 -0.93 -6.25 -37.60
C ASP A 27 -1.78 -6.37 -36.32
N ARG A 28 -1.19 -6.53 -35.13
CA ARG A 28 -1.95 -6.38 -33.87
C ARG A 28 -1.98 -4.92 -33.44
N ARG A 29 -2.83 -4.13 -34.10
CA ARG A 29 -3.10 -2.74 -33.70
C ARG A 29 -3.80 -2.71 -32.34
N PHE A 30 -3.01 -2.55 -31.28
CA PHE A 30 -3.48 -1.98 -30.02
C PHE A 30 -3.71 -0.48 -30.25
N ASP A 31 -4.91 0.02 -29.95
CA ASP A 31 -5.27 1.43 -30.13
C ASP A 31 -4.60 2.27 -29.01
N PRO A 32 -3.69 3.20 -29.32
CA PRO A 32 -2.97 3.97 -28.31
C PRO A 32 -3.79 5.07 -27.62
N LYS A 33 -5.09 5.23 -27.91
CA LYS A 33 -5.94 6.31 -27.33
C LYS A 33 -6.50 6.02 -25.93
N VAL A 34 -5.78 5.32 -25.05
CA VAL A 34 -6.29 4.95 -23.71
C VAL A 34 -5.38 5.45 -22.59
N LEU A 35 -5.11 6.75 -22.54
CA LEU A 35 -4.39 7.38 -21.42
C LEU A 35 -5.04 8.71 -21.01
N GLY A 36 -6.35 8.68 -20.74
CA GLY A 36 -7.09 9.80 -20.19
C GLY A 36 -8.15 9.34 -19.18
N ASN A 37 -7.89 9.61 -17.89
CA ASN A 37 -8.76 9.70 -16.71
C ASN A 37 -9.97 8.75 -16.45
N HIS A 38 -10.34 7.84 -17.34
CA HIS A 38 -11.39 6.85 -17.12
C HIS A 38 -11.12 5.62 -17.98
N ARG A 39 -10.46 4.59 -17.42
CA ARG A 39 -10.52 3.15 -17.80
C ARG A 39 -9.24 2.42 -17.36
N VAL A 40 -9.21 1.99 -16.08
CA VAL A 40 -8.46 0.79 -15.66
C VAL A 40 -9.50 -0.33 -15.50
N LEU A 41 -10.37 -0.47 -16.49
CA LEU A 41 -11.43 -1.48 -16.49
C LEU A 41 -11.13 -2.36 -17.67
N ASP A 42 -10.44 -3.47 -17.39
CA ASP A 42 -10.12 -4.58 -18.27
C ASP A 42 -9.92 -4.16 -19.72
N ALA A 43 -8.70 -3.74 -20.05
CA ALA A 43 -8.28 -3.70 -21.45
C ALA A 43 -8.16 -5.15 -21.91
N THR A 44 -9.29 -5.77 -22.26
CA THR A 44 -9.26 -7.02 -22.97
C THR A 44 -8.75 -6.76 -24.38
N ASP A 45 -8.05 -7.73 -24.96
CA ASP A 45 -7.79 -7.68 -26.38
C ASP A 45 -9.11 -7.67 -27.19
N LYS A 46 -9.03 -7.42 -28.49
CA LYS A 46 -10.21 -7.34 -29.37
C LYS A 46 -11.06 -8.61 -29.36
N GLU A 47 -10.47 -9.73 -28.93
CA GLU A 47 -11.07 -11.06 -28.90
C GLU A 47 -11.57 -11.46 -27.50
N GLY A 48 -11.30 -10.66 -26.46
CA GLY A 48 -11.75 -10.94 -25.09
C GLY A 48 -11.00 -12.08 -24.40
N GLN A 49 -9.87 -12.52 -24.94
CA GLN A 49 -9.15 -13.71 -24.50
C GLN A 49 -8.14 -13.42 -23.40
N VAL A 50 -7.55 -12.22 -23.40
CA VAL A 50 -6.57 -11.82 -22.40
C VAL A 50 -6.93 -10.48 -21.75
N VAL A 51 -6.45 -10.27 -20.53
CA VAL A 51 -6.56 -9.01 -19.78
C VAL A 51 -5.15 -8.44 -19.59
N ASP A 52 -4.95 -7.17 -19.96
CA ASP A 52 -3.73 -6.41 -19.69
C ASP A 52 -3.91 -5.54 -18.44
N LEU A 53 -3.11 -5.80 -17.41
CA LEU A 53 -3.18 -5.14 -16.11
C LEU A 53 -1.79 -4.72 -15.64
N PRO A 54 -1.67 -3.59 -14.92
CA PRO A 54 -0.45 -3.31 -14.17
C PRO A 54 -0.29 -4.32 -13.04
N ALA A 55 0.94 -4.77 -12.80
CA ALA A 55 1.29 -5.53 -11.62
C ALA A 55 1.10 -4.70 -10.34
N ASP A 56 0.72 -5.35 -9.23
CA ASP A 56 0.60 -4.72 -7.91
C ASP A 56 1.90 -4.01 -7.47
N LYS A 57 3.06 -4.61 -7.78
CA LYS A 57 4.39 -4.06 -7.45
C LYS A 57 5.35 -4.23 -8.62
N GLY A 58 6.32 -3.32 -8.74
CA GLY A 58 7.43 -3.42 -9.70
C GLY A 58 7.19 -2.77 -11.07
N ARG A 59 6.04 -2.12 -11.29
CA ARG A 59 5.68 -1.42 -12.54
C ARG A 59 5.78 -2.28 -13.81
N ALA A 60 5.57 -3.59 -13.68
CA ALA A 60 5.46 -4.49 -14.81
C ALA A 60 4.02 -4.47 -15.36
N SER A 61 3.86 -4.65 -16.67
CA SER A 61 2.59 -5.04 -17.29
C SER A 61 2.43 -6.56 -17.20
N VAL A 62 1.20 -7.02 -16.97
CA VAL A 62 0.88 -8.44 -16.83
C VAL A 62 -0.24 -8.76 -17.79
N ILE A 63 0.02 -9.71 -18.68
CA ILE A 63 -0.98 -10.29 -19.58
C ILE A 63 -1.47 -11.58 -18.93
N LEU A 64 -2.76 -11.65 -18.61
CA LEU A 64 -3.41 -12.84 -18.06
C LEU A 64 -4.47 -13.35 -19.01
N ASP A 65 -4.63 -14.66 -19.08
CA ASP A 65 -5.82 -15.27 -19.68
C ASP A 65 -7.08 -14.80 -18.94
N ALA A 66 -8.10 -14.40 -19.70
CA ALA A 66 -9.31 -13.78 -19.16
C ALA A 66 -10.14 -14.76 -18.32
N HIS A 67 -10.08 -16.07 -18.61
CA HIS A 67 -10.75 -17.08 -17.80
C HIS A 67 -10.06 -17.21 -16.44
N THR A 68 -8.74 -17.33 -16.44
CA THR A 68 -7.89 -17.37 -15.24
C THR A 68 -8.11 -16.14 -14.35
N TYR A 69 -8.21 -14.95 -14.95
CA TYR A 69 -8.48 -13.73 -14.19
C TYR A 69 -9.87 -13.72 -13.55
N ARG A 70 -10.91 -14.12 -14.30
CA ARG A 70 -12.28 -14.24 -13.81
C ARG A 70 -12.39 -15.27 -12.67
N ASP A 71 -11.72 -16.41 -12.79
CA ASP A 71 -11.71 -17.44 -11.75
C ASP A 71 -11.08 -16.92 -10.46
N LYS A 72 -9.91 -16.26 -10.57
CA LYS A 72 -9.25 -15.64 -9.41
C LYS A 72 -10.09 -14.54 -8.76
N MET A 73 -10.79 -13.74 -9.56
CA MET A 73 -11.73 -12.74 -9.02
C MET A 73 -12.94 -13.40 -8.35
N GLY A 74 -13.47 -14.47 -8.93
CA GLY A 74 -14.54 -15.28 -8.35
C GLY A 74 -14.14 -15.87 -6.99
N GLU A 75 -12.95 -16.47 -6.90
CA GLU A 75 -12.38 -16.98 -5.66
C GLU A 75 -12.26 -15.88 -4.61
N LEU A 76 -11.70 -14.72 -4.98
CA LEU A 76 -11.54 -13.56 -4.10
C LEU A 76 -12.89 -13.08 -3.58
N ILE A 77 -13.90 -12.94 -4.44
CA ILE A 77 -15.25 -12.52 -4.04
C ILE A 77 -15.90 -13.57 -3.12
N SER A 78 -15.70 -14.86 -3.41
CA SER A 78 -16.32 -15.95 -2.64
C SER A 78 -15.71 -16.17 -1.25
N THR A 79 -14.41 -15.93 -1.10
CA THR A 79 -13.65 -16.15 0.14
C THR A 79 -13.53 -14.88 0.98
N GLY A 80 -13.68 -13.70 0.36
CA GLY A 80 -13.64 -12.41 1.04
C GLY A 80 -14.92 -12.06 1.80
N PRO A 81 -14.94 -10.91 2.51
CA PRO A 81 -16.08 -10.43 3.27
C PRO A 81 -17.13 -9.79 2.33
N TYR A 82 -17.58 -10.52 1.32
CA TYR A 82 -18.46 -9.99 0.28
C TYR A 82 -19.76 -10.77 0.20
N ARG A 83 -20.86 -10.04 0.04
CA ARG A 83 -22.20 -10.62 -0.12
C ARG A 83 -22.87 -10.08 -1.37
N LYS A 84 -23.39 -10.98 -2.19
CA LYS A 84 -24.16 -10.60 -3.39
C LYS A 84 -25.45 -9.88 -2.99
N LEU A 85 -25.71 -8.75 -3.65
CA LEU A 85 -26.93 -7.96 -3.48
C LEU A 85 -27.95 -8.31 -4.55
N ALA A 86 -29.23 -8.31 -4.15
CA ALA A 86 -30.34 -8.54 -5.09
C ALA A 86 -30.57 -7.37 -6.06
N LYS A 87 -30.23 -6.13 -5.66
CA LYS A 87 -30.43 -4.89 -6.43
C LYS A 87 -29.32 -3.90 -6.13
N ASP A 88 -29.07 -3.00 -7.07
CA ASP A 88 -28.17 -1.86 -6.89
C ASP A 88 -28.67 -0.96 -5.74
N PRO A 89 -27.86 -0.74 -4.68
CA PRO A 89 -28.26 0.04 -3.52
C PRO A 89 -28.05 1.56 -3.69
N THR A 90 -27.49 2.03 -4.81
CA THR A 90 -27.03 3.42 -5.02
C THR A 90 -28.06 4.46 -4.58
N ASP A 91 -29.26 4.43 -5.17
CA ASP A 91 -30.28 5.45 -4.90
C ASP A 91 -30.76 5.44 -3.45
N ARG A 92 -30.79 4.26 -2.83
CA ARG A 92 -31.13 4.13 -1.41
C ARG A 92 -30.03 4.76 -0.54
N LEU A 93 -28.77 4.48 -0.84
CA LEU A 93 -27.63 5.00 -0.08
C LEU A 93 -27.46 6.51 -0.27
N CYS A 94 -27.63 7.04 -1.49
CA CYS A 94 -27.64 8.48 -1.78
C CYS A 94 -28.70 9.24 -0.97
N ARG A 95 -29.90 8.66 -0.80
CA ARG A 95 -30.95 9.27 0.04
C ARG A 95 -30.57 9.23 1.51
N LYS A 96 -30.02 8.11 2.00
CA LYS A 96 -29.60 7.97 3.40
C LYS A 96 -28.49 8.96 3.79
N ILE A 97 -27.42 9.07 2.99
CA ILE A 97 -26.34 10.02 3.27
C ILE A 97 -26.84 11.47 3.20
N THR A 98 -27.72 11.81 2.24
CA THR A 98 -28.29 13.16 2.16
C THR A 98 -29.11 13.48 3.40
N ALA A 99 -29.93 12.54 3.89
CA ALA A 99 -30.68 12.71 5.13
C ALA A 99 -29.76 12.89 6.35
N GLN A 100 -28.68 12.09 6.45
CA GLN A 100 -27.72 12.24 7.54
C GLN A 100 -26.98 13.59 7.51
N LEU A 101 -26.62 14.09 6.33
CA LEU A 101 -25.98 15.39 6.17
C LEU A 101 -26.94 16.55 6.51
N LEU A 102 -28.23 16.43 6.16
CA LEU A 102 -29.25 17.42 6.50
C LEU A 102 -29.44 17.58 8.01
N VAL A 103 -29.47 16.48 8.77
CA VAL A 103 -29.58 16.54 10.23
C VAL A 103 -28.38 17.26 10.86
N LYS A 104 -27.22 17.23 10.20
CA LYS A 104 -25.96 17.84 10.65
C LYS A 104 -25.70 19.21 10.00
N SER A 105 -26.67 19.77 9.26
CA SER A 105 -26.43 21.00 8.49
C SER A 105 -26.19 22.23 9.37
N GLY A 106 -26.58 22.20 10.65
CA GLY A 106 -26.24 23.27 11.61
C GLY A 106 -24.74 23.35 11.93
N ASN A 107 -24.03 22.22 11.79
CA ASN A 107 -22.60 22.07 12.09
C ASN A 107 -21.75 21.95 10.81
N LEU A 108 -22.36 22.19 9.64
CA LEU A 108 -21.71 22.16 8.35
C LEU A 108 -21.99 23.48 7.65
N ASP A 109 -20.94 24.20 7.25
CA ASP A 109 -21.15 25.34 6.38
C ASP A 109 -21.74 24.92 5.03
N ASP A 110 -22.42 25.87 4.40
CA ASP A 110 -23.15 25.71 3.15
C ASP A 110 -22.29 25.16 2.00
N ALA A 111 -21.01 25.56 1.93
CA ALA A 111 -20.09 25.11 0.89
C ALA A 111 -19.66 23.65 1.15
N THR A 112 -19.35 23.32 2.41
CA THR A 112 -19.04 21.96 2.84
C THR A 112 -20.22 21.04 2.59
N TYR A 113 -21.44 21.40 3.04
CA TYR A 113 -22.63 20.59 2.78
C TYR A 113 -22.84 20.28 1.29
N ARG A 114 -22.73 21.29 0.41
CA ARG A 114 -22.86 21.11 -1.05
C ARG A 114 -21.78 20.19 -1.63
N LYS A 115 -20.56 20.24 -1.09
CA LYS A 115 -19.44 19.39 -1.49
C LYS A 115 -19.61 17.93 -1.05
N LEU A 116 -20.14 17.71 0.15
CA LEU A 116 -20.33 16.36 0.72
C LEU A 116 -21.55 15.65 0.13
N ARG A 117 -22.58 16.39 -0.27
CA ARG A 117 -23.78 15.84 -0.87
C ARG A 117 -23.44 15.04 -2.14
N PRO A 118 -23.98 13.81 -2.31
CA PRO A 118 -23.73 13.03 -3.51
C PRO A 118 -24.22 13.75 -4.77
N THR A 119 -23.32 13.97 -5.72
CA THR A 119 -23.63 14.51 -7.06
C THR A 119 -23.59 13.45 -8.15
N SER A 120 -22.83 12.38 -7.92
CA SER A 120 -22.71 11.23 -8.83
C SER A 120 -23.37 10.00 -8.23
N LYS A 121 -23.99 9.21 -9.11
CA LYS A 121 -24.62 7.92 -8.82
C LYS A 121 -23.88 6.76 -9.47
N GLN A 122 -22.61 6.95 -9.83
CA GLN A 122 -21.82 5.87 -10.41
C GLN A 122 -21.53 4.81 -9.34
N PRO A 123 -21.92 3.54 -9.55
CA PRO A 123 -21.52 2.45 -8.66
C PRO A 123 -20.00 2.27 -8.67
N PRO A 124 -19.36 2.03 -7.51
CA PRO A 124 -17.97 1.60 -7.46
C PRO A 124 -17.77 0.31 -8.26
N ARG A 125 -16.56 0.09 -8.77
CA ARG A 125 -16.20 -1.12 -9.52
C ARG A 125 -15.00 -1.81 -8.90
N MET A 126 -15.02 -3.13 -8.85
CA MET A 126 -13.91 -3.92 -8.33
C MET A 126 -13.04 -4.46 -9.47
N TYR A 127 -11.73 -4.47 -9.26
CA TYR A 127 -10.75 -5.14 -10.12
C TYR A 127 -9.60 -5.69 -9.27
N GLY A 128 -8.82 -6.61 -9.83
CA GLY A 128 -7.71 -7.28 -9.15
C GLY A 128 -6.36 -6.91 -9.76
N LEU A 129 -5.38 -6.49 -8.96
CA LEU A 129 -4.00 -6.28 -9.43
C LEU A 129 -3.15 -7.53 -9.21
N PRO A 130 -2.47 -8.08 -10.23
CA PRO A 130 -1.66 -9.28 -10.08
C PRO A 130 -0.45 -9.08 -9.15
N LYS A 131 -0.36 -9.83 -8.05
CA LYS A 131 0.79 -9.86 -7.14
C LYS A 131 1.87 -10.82 -7.68
N ILE A 132 2.55 -10.43 -8.76
CA ILE A 132 3.59 -11.25 -9.42
C ILE A 132 4.79 -11.62 -8.54
N HIS A 133 4.92 -10.97 -7.39
CA HIS A 133 5.98 -11.22 -6.40
C HIS A 133 5.57 -12.24 -5.32
N LYS A 134 4.36 -12.80 -5.40
CA LYS A 134 3.85 -13.84 -4.50
C LYS A 134 3.54 -15.10 -5.32
N PRO A 135 3.72 -16.31 -4.74
CA PRO A 135 3.37 -17.57 -5.41
C PRO A 135 1.93 -17.58 -5.92
N GLY A 136 1.69 -18.24 -7.06
CA GLY A 136 0.36 -18.33 -7.68
C GLY A 136 -0.16 -17.02 -8.30
N THR A 137 0.52 -15.89 -8.12
CA THR A 137 0.09 -14.57 -8.61
C THR A 137 -1.34 -14.25 -8.16
N ALA A 138 -1.59 -14.30 -6.86
CA ALA A 138 -2.85 -13.88 -6.26
C ALA A 138 -3.19 -12.42 -6.65
N LEU A 139 -4.48 -12.07 -6.66
CA LEU A 139 -4.93 -10.72 -7.00
C LEU A 139 -5.04 -9.84 -5.74
N ARG A 140 -4.68 -8.55 -5.85
CA ARG A 140 -5.02 -7.53 -4.86
C ARG A 140 -6.35 -6.89 -5.23
N PRO A 141 -7.39 -7.00 -4.39
CA PRO A 141 -8.67 -6.38 -4.69
C PRO A 141 -8.57 -4.86 -4.55
N ILE A 142 -9.07 -4.14 -5.55
CA ILE A 142 -9.24 -2.69 -5.50
C ILE A 142 -10.68 -2.34 -5.86
N VAL A 143 -11.31 -1.53 -5.02
CA VAL A 143 -12.63 -0.95 -5.30
C VAL A 143 -12.42 0.49 -5.74
N SER A 144 -12.67 0.77 -7.02
CA SER A 144 -12.63 2.12 -7.56
C SER A 144 -13.82 2.93 -7.04
N CYS A 145 -13.59 3.69 -5.98
CA CYS A 145 -14.60 4.57 -5.37
C CYS A 145 -14.66 5.96 -6.00
N VAL A 146 -13.82 6.27 -7.00
CA VAL A 146 -13.81 7.58 -7.65
C VAL A 146 -15.18 7.84 -8.28
N SER A 147 -15.73 9.03 -8.04
CA SER A 147 -17.09 9.42 -8.47
C SER A 147 -18.22 8.58 -7.88
N SER A 148 -17.98 7.78 -6.83
CA SER A 148 -19.04 7.11 -6.09
C SER A 148 -19.77 8.06 -5.13
N PHE A 149 -20.97 7.67 -4.69
CA PHE A 149 -21.83 8.50 -3.86
C PHE A 149 -21.19 8.95 -2.53
N ALA A 150 -20.30 8.14 -1.95
CA ALA A 150 -19.64 8.41 -0.68
C ALA A 150 -18.22 8.98 -0.83
N TYR A 151 -17.71 9.17 -2.05
CA TYR A 151 -16.31 9.55 -2.28
C TYR A 151 -15.92 10.87 -1.61
N ASN A 152 -16.74 11.92 -1.78
CA ASN A 152 -16.45 13.24 -1.20
C ASN A 152 -16.56 13.23 0.32
N LEU A 153 -17.54 12.51 0.87
CA LEU A 153 -17.66 12.33 2.31
C LEU A 153 -16.46 11.59 2.88
N SER A 154 -16.08 10.46 2.28
CA SER A 154 -14.89 9.69 2.64
C SER A 154 -13.63 10.56 2.61
N LYS A 155 -13.44 11.36 1.55
CA LYS A 155 -12.30 12.28 1.45
C LYS A 155 -12.31 13.37 2.51
N HIS A 156 -13.48 13.89 2.88
CA HIS A 156 -13.60 14.89 3.93
C HIS A 156 -13.29 14.31 5.31
N LEU A 157 -13.86 13.15 5.65
CA LEU A 157 -13.56 12.43 6.88
C LEU A 157 -12.07 12.06 6.97
N ALA A 158 -11.46 11.65 5.85
CA ALA A 158 -10.02 11.41 5.79
C ALA A 158 -9.24 12.68 6.17
N GLY A 159 -9.64 13.86 5.69
CA GLY A 159 -8.99 15.12 6.04
C GLY A 159 -9.09 15.46 7.52
N ILE A 160 -10.24 15.17 8.16
CA ILE A 160 -10.45 15.38 9.60
C ILE A 160 -9.61 14.41 10.42
N LEU A 161 -9.56 13.13 10.03
CA LEU A 161 -8.95 12.05 10.81
C LEU A 161 -7.43 11.89 10.57
N SER A 162 -6.90 12.33 9.43
CA SER A 162 -5.48 12.12 9.08
C SER A 162 -4.49 12.66 10.13
N PRO A 163 -4.70 13.85 10.74
CA PRO A 163 -3.79 14.36 11.76
C PRO A 163 -3.74 13.51 13.05
N LEU A 164 -4.71 12.61 13.25
CA LEU A 164 -4.76 11.71 14.41
C LEU A 164 -3.89 10.46 14.25
N THR A 165 -3.33 10.23 13.06
CA THR A 165 -2.52 9.05 12.73
C THR A 165 -1.04 9.39 12.61
N GLY A 166 -0.18 8.42 12.89
CA GLY A 166 1.27 8.52 12.78
C GLY A 166 1.94 9.18 13.98
N ASN A 167 1.21 9.41 15.07
CA ASN A 167 1.69 10.13 16.24
C ASN A 167 2.26 9.21 17.34
N THR A 168 2.30 7.90 17.12
CA THR A 168 2.85 6.95 18.09
C THR A 168 4.37 6.79 17.90
N PRO A 169 5.12 6.45 18.97
CA PRO A 169 6.55 6.17 18.85
C PRO A 169 6.84 4.94 17.99
N ASN A 170 5.84 4.10 17.71
CA ASN A 170 5.96 2.88 16.92
C ASN A 170 5.79 3.13 15.43
N THR A 171 5.16 4.24 15.02
CA THR A 171 4.96 4.52 13.60
C THR A 171 6.21 5.13 12.97
N VAL A 172 6.51 4.70 11.75
CA VAL A 172 7.54 5.27 10.91
C VAL A 172 6.88 5.98 9.72
N PRO A 173 7.23 7.23 9.40
CA PRO A 173 6.53 7.98 8.37
C PRO A 173 7.00 7.66 6.94
N ASN A 174 8.22 7.14 6.76
CA ASN A 174 8.79 6.76 5.46
C ASN A 174 10.16 6.07 5.62
N SER A 175 10.66 5.52 4.52
CA SER A 175 11.97 4.85 4.42
C SER A 175 13.17 5.72 4.82
N ILE A 176 13.10 7.05 4.65
CA ILE A 176 14.20 7.96 5.00
C ILE A 176 14.29 8.10 6.52
N ALA A 177 13.18 8.41 7.18
CA ALA A 177 13.11 8.49 8.64
C ALA A 177 13.50 7.14 9.28
N PHE A 178 13.11 6.02 8.66
CA PHE A 178 13.56 4.70 9.08
C PHE A 178 15.08 4.54 9.00
N ALA A 179 15.68 4.87 7.85
CA ALA A 179 17.12 4.73 7.64
C ALA A 179 17.94 5.64 8.56
N GLU A 180 17.41 6.80 8.97
CA GLU A 180 18.02 7.66 9.98
C GLU A 180 17.91 7.05 11.38
N PHE A 181 16.72 6.59 11.77
CA PHE A 181 16.47 5.90 13.04
C PHE A 181 17.37 4.68 13.22
N LEU A 182 17.55 3.88 12.17
CA LEU A 182 18.34 2.65 12.16
C LEU A 182 19.81 2.86 12.55
N ARG A 183 20.39 4.03 12.23
CA ARG A 183 21.82 4.32 12.47
C ARG A 183 22.22 4.29 13.94
N ALA A 184 21.27 4.56 14.82
CA ALA A 184 21.48 4.57 16.27
C ALA A 184 21.14 3.23 16.93
N GLN A 185 20.67 2.24 16.16
CA GLN A 185 20.20 0.97 16.70
C GLN A 185 21.31 -0.08 16.73
N HIS A 186 21.24 -0.92 17.75
CA HIS A 186 22.13 -2.05 17.97
C HIS A 186 21.30 -3.29 18.29
N ILE A 187 21.76 -4.45 17.83
CA ILE A 187 21.11 -5.74 18.07
C ILE A 187 22.07 -6.70 18.80
N SER A 188 21.57 -7.28 19.89
CA SER A 188 22.28 -8.27 20.70
C SER A 188 22.39 -9.63 20.00
N SER A 189 23.39 -10.44 20.35
CA SER A 189 23.55 -11.83 19.87
C SER A 189 22.34 -12.73 20.14
N HIS A 190 21.58 -12.43 21.20
CA HIS A 190 20.39 -13.19 21.59
C HIS A 190 19.10 -12.75 20.89
N GLU A 191 19.18 -11.67 20.11
CA GLU A 191 18.05 -11.10 19.39
C GLU A 191 18.09 -11.46 17.90
N VAL A 192 16.97 -11.23 17.24
CA VAL A 192 16.74 -11.49 15.83
C VAL A 192 15.93 -10.35 15.21
N LEU A 193 16.21 -10.03 13.94
CA LEU A 193 15.38 -9.14 13.15
C LEU A 193 14.21 -9.94 12.55
N ILE A 194 13.00 -9.45 12.77
CA ILE A 194 11.77 -10.05 12.22
C ILE A 194 10.86 -8.97 11.65
N SER A 195 10.02 -9.37 10.70
CA SER A 195 8.95 -8.55 10.16
C SER A 195 7.64 -9.31 10.28
N PHE A 196 6.66 -8.71 10.93
CA PHE A 196 5.28 -9.16 10.89
C PHE A 196 4.50 -8.40 9.81
N ASP A 197 3.79 -9.13 8.96
CA ASP A 197 2.89 -8.62 7.92
C ASP A 197 1.44 -8.96 8.28
N VAL A 198 0.57 -7.94 8.31
CA VAL A 198 -0.85 -8.14 8.63
C VAL A 198 -1.58 -8.75 7.44
N VAL A 199 -2.20 -9.91 7.65
CA VAL A 199 -2.97 -10.61 6.63
C VAL A 199 -4.18 -9.79 6.24
N SER A 200 -4.19 -9.33 4.98
CA SER A 200 -5.34 -8.66 4.35
C SER A 200 -5.92 -7.51 5.19
N LEU A 201 -5.05 -6.68 5.79
CA LEU A 201 -5.39 -5.61 6.73
C LEU A 201 -6.72 -4.92 6.43
N PHE A 202 -6.87 -4.33 5.24
CA PHE A 202 -8.06 -3.53 4.91
C PHE A 202 -9.37 -4.32 4.97
N THR A 203 -9.41 -5.58 4.55
CA THR A 203 -10.66 -6.37 4.61
C THR A 203 -10.95 -6.93 5.99
N ASN A 204 -9.98 -6.84 6.92
CA ASN A 204 -9.99 -7.50 8.21
C ASN A 204 -10.03 -6.54 9.41
N VAL A 205 -9.83 -5.24 9.19
CA VAL A 205 -10.01 -4.20 10.24
C VAL A 205 -11.49 -4.17 10.66
N PRO A 206 -11.81 -4.46 11.92
CA PRO A 206 -13.19 -4.47 12.39
C PRO A 206 -13.75 -3.05 12.42
N ILE A 207 -14.86 -2.82 11.72
CA ILE A 207 -15.46 -1.48 11.59
C ILE A 207 -15.80 -0.89 12.96
N ASP A 208 -16.42 -1.67 13.85
CA ASP A 208 -16.84 -1.20 15.17
C ASP A 208 -15.63 -0.79 16.02
N GLY A 209 -14.58 -1.61 16.03
CA GLY A 209 -13.34 -1.30 16.74
C GLY A 209 -12.67 -0.03 16.19
N ALA A 210 -12.60 0.13 14.88
CA ALA A 210 -12.05 1.33 14.24
C ALA A 210 -12.87 2.59 14.56
N CYS A 211 -14.20 2.50 14.59
CA CYS A 211 -15.09 3.59 14.97
C CYS A 211 -14.93 3.99 16.45
N CYS A 212 -14.80 3.01 17.36
CA CYS A 212 -14.52 3.28 18.78
C CYS A 212 -13.18 3.99 18.98
N VAL A 213 -12.12 3.53 18.30
CA VAL A 213 -10.80 4.17 18.36
C VAL A 213 -10.86 5.59 17.80
N ALA A 214 -11.53 5.79 16.66
CA ALA A 214 -11.70 7.11 16.07
C ALA A 214 -12.44 8.07 17.01
N LEU A 215 -13.51 7.61 17.67
CA LEU A 215 -14.26 8.42 18.63
C LEU A 215 -13.36 8.90 19.77
N ARG A 216 -12.65 7.96 20.42
CA ARG A 216 -11.73 8.26 21.53
C ARG A 216 -10.67 9.28 21.12
N ARG A 217 -10.00 9.05 19.98
CA ARG A 217 -8.95 9.94 19.48
C ARG A 217 -9.49 11.32 19.11
N LEU A 218 -10.73 11.43 18.63
CA LEU A 218 -11.38 12.71 18.35
C LEU A 218 -11.76 13.47 19.63
N GLU A 219 -12.21 12.77 20.67
CA GLU A 219 -12.52 13.37 21.97
C GLU A 219 -11.26 13.88 22.71
N GLU A 220 -10.13 13.23 22.47
CA GLU A 220 -8.81 13.60 23.02
C GLU A 220 -8.11 14.71 22.20
N ASP A 221 -8.66 15.14 21.06
CA ASP A 221 -7.98 16.07 20.14
C ASP A 221 -8.36 17.55 20.36
N PRO A 222 -7.46 18.37 20.93
CA PRO A 222 -7.73 19.79 21.18
C PRO A 222 -7.81 20.63 19.89
N GLU A 223 -7.27 20.16 18.77
CA GLU A 223 -7.24 20.86 17.47
C GLU A 223 -8.44 20.48 16.58
N LEU A 224 -9.39 19.66 17.07
CA LEU A 224 -10.62 19.35 16.34
C LEU A 224 -11.45 20.58 15.95
N PRO A 225 -11.68 21.58 16.83
CA PRO A 225 -12.46 22.76 16.48
C PRO A 225 -11.88 23.57 15.31
N ASP A 226 -10.57 23.52 15.10
CA ASP A 226 -9.90 24.23 13.99
C ASP A 226 -10.13 23.53 12.64
N ARG A 227 -10.47 22.24 12.65
CA ARG A 227 -10.67 21.43 11.45
C ARG A 227 -12.13 21.32 11.03
N THR A 228 -13.06 21.31 11.99
CA THR A 228 -14.50 21.14 11.71
C THR A 228 -15.37 21.57 12.89
N SER A 229 -16.61 21.97 12.61
CA SER A 229 -17.64 22.20 13.62
C SER A 229 -18.45 20.95 13.97
N LEU A 230 -18.20 19.81 13.31
CA LEU A 230 -18.82 18.54 13.65
C LEU A 230 -18.28 18.03 15.00
N SER A 231 -19.18 17.54 15.85
CA SER A 231 -18.80 16.83 17.07
C SER A 231 -18.15 15.47 16.76
N PRO A 232 -17.33 14.92 17.68
CA PRO A 232 -16.77 13.56 17.54
C PRO A 232 -17.82 12.50 17.19
N ALA A 233 -18.98 12.52 17.86
CA ALA A 233 -20.07 11.59 17.61
C ALA A 233 -20.68 11.71 16.21
N GLU A 234 -20.81 12.94 15.69
CA GLU A 234 -21.30 13.17 14.33
C GLU A 234 -20.32 12.67 13.26
N ILE A 235 -19.02 12.89 13.49
CA ILE A 235 -17.94 12.42 12.61
C ILE A 235 -17.96 10.89 12.56
N VAL A 236 -18.01 10.22 13.71
CA VAL A 236 -18.03 8.75 13.78
C VAL A 236 -19.31 8.16 13.19
N SER A 237 -20.46 8.82 13.38
CA SER A 237 -21.70 8.41 12.72
C SER A 237 -21.60 8.44 11.19
N LEU A 238 -20.96 9.47 10.61
CA LEU A 238 -20.72 9.56 9.18
C LEU A 238 -19.66 8.54 8.71
N LEU A 239 -18.62 8.32 9.52
CA LEU A 239 -17.58 7.33 9.27
C LEU A 239 -18.15 5.91 9.20
N GLU A 240 -18.93 5.52 10.20
CA GLU A 240 -19.59 4.22 10.24
C GLU A 240 -20.49 4.03 9.02
N PHE A 241 -21.26 5.06 8.65
CA PHE A 241 -22.07 5.02 7.44
C PHE A 241 -21.23 4.76 6.18
N VAL A 242 -20.09 5.45 6.02
CA VAL A 242 -19.20 5.25 4.86
C VAL A 242 -18.64 3.82 4.83
N LEU A 243 -18.15 3.31 5.97
CA LEU A 243 -17.55 1.98 6.05
C LEU A 243 -18.60 0.89 5.78
N ARG A 244 -19.78 0.97 6.40
CA ARG A 244 -20.88 -0.01 6.27
C ARG A 244 -21.69 0.10 4.97
N SER A 245 -21.50 1.15 4.18
CA SER A 245 -22.20 1.36 2.90
C SER A 245 -21.32 1.05 1.69
N THR A 246 -20.23 0.32 1.90
CA THR A 246 -19.30 -0.08 0.84
C THR A 246 -19.90 -1.21 -0.02
N TYR A 247 -19.99 -0.99 -1.32
CA TYR A 247 -20.42 -1.98 -2.29
C TYR A 247 -19.73 -1.74 -3.64
N PHE A 248 -19.76 -2.71 -4.54
CA PHE A 248 -19.18 -2.61 -5.88
C PHE A 248 -19.94 -3.44 -6.91
N LEU A 249 -19.76 -3.07 -8.18
CA LEU A 249 -20.17 -3.85 -9.34
C LEU A 249 -19.00 -4.70 -9.82
N TYR A 250 -19.26 -5.99 -10.02
CA TYR A 250 -18.35 -6.92 -10.71
C TYR A 250 -19.18 -7.89 -11.56
N ASP A 251 -18.81 -8.05 -12.83
CA ASP A 251 -19.47 -8.93 -13.79
C ASP A 251 -21.01 -8.80 -13.78
N GLY A 252 -21.50 -7.56 -13.89
CA GLY A 252 -22.93 -7.24 -13.90
C GLY A 252 -23.67 -7.44 -12.57
N SER A 253 -23.02 -7.96 -11.53
CA SER A 253 -23.59 -8.22 -10.21
C SER A 253 -23.09 -7.20 -9.17
N CYS A 254 -23.99 -6.78 -8.28
CA CYS A 254 -23.63 -5.94 -7.14
C CYS A 254 -23.26 -6.80 -5.93
N TYR A 255 -22.19 -6.43 -5.24
CA TYR A 255 -21.75 -7.05 -4.00
C TYR A 255 -21.54 -5.97 -2.94
N GLU A 256 -21.99 -6.21 -1.72
CA GLU A 256 -21.62 -5.40 -0.56
C GLU A 256 -20.39 -6.00 0.12
N GLN A 257 -19.52 -5.14 0.65
CA GLN A 257 -18.48 -5.53 1.58
C GLN A 257 -19.06 -5.49 2.99
N THR A 258 -19.09 -6.63 3.67
CA THR A 258 -19.78 -6.80 4.95
C THR A 258 -18.95 -6.35 6.14
N ASP A 259 -17.62 -6.37 6.02
CA ASP A 259 -16.68 -5.92 7.04
C ASP A 259 -15.37 -5.40 6.41
N GLY A 260 -14.55 -4.72 7.19
CA GLY A 260 -13.35 -4.07 6.73
C GLY A 260 -13.61 -2.74 6.01
N ALA A 261 -12.51 -2.13 5.58
CA ALA A 261 -12.50 -0.93 4.76
C ALA A 261 -12.14 -1.27 3.30
N ALA A 262 -12.86 -0.71 2.34
CA ALA A 262 -12.55 -0.93 0.93
C ALA A 262 -11.17 -0.36 0.55
N MET A 263 -10.32 -1.18 -0.07
CA MET A 263 -9.08 -0.75 -0.70
C MET A 263 -9.41 0.15 -1.91
N GLY A 264 -9.44 1.46 -1.69
CA GLY A 264 -9.78 2.48 -2.70
C GLY A 264 -10.75 3.56 -2.21
N SER A 265 -11.37 3.40 -1.03
CA SER A 265 -12.02 4.51 -0.34
C SER A 265 -10.96 5.43 0.31
N PRO A 266 -11.05 6.76 0.13
CA PRO A 266 -10.08 7.72 0.68
C PRO A 266 -9.80 7.57 2.18
N VAL A 267 -10.84 7.29 2.97
CA VAL A 267 -10.72 7.20 4.43
C VAL A 267 -10.02 5.90 4.87
N SER A 268 -10.10 4.81 4.11
CA SER A 268 -9.67 3.45 4.52
C SER A 268 -8.27 3.37 5.10
N ALA A 269 -7.29 4.05 4.50
CA ALA A 269 -5.91 4.04 5.00
C ALA A 269 -5.79 4.70 6.39
N VAL A 270 -6.58 5.74 6.64
CA VAL A 270 -6.56 6.48 7.91
C VAL A 270 -7.14 5.62 9.03
N ILE A 271 -8.31 5.01 8.85
CA ILE A 271 -8.88 4.14 9.90
C ILE A 271 -8.08 2.85 10.09
N ALA A 272 -7.51 2.27 9.04
CA ALA A 272 -6.64 1.12 9.20
C ALA A 272 -5.43 1.47 10.08
N ASN A 273 -4.80 2.63 9.84
CA ASN A 273 -3.69 3.09 10.70
C ASN A 273 -4.14 3.42 12.12
N LEU A 274 -5.25 4.15 12.31
CA LEU A 274 -5.78 4.45 13.65
C LEU A 274 -6.02 3.16 14.45
N TYR A 275 -6.69 2.20 13.83
CA TYR A 275 -7.00 0.94 14.49
C TYR A 275 -5.73 0.15 14.81
N MET A 276 -4.79 0.05 13.86
CA MET A 276 -3.54 -0.66 14.08
C MET A 276 -2.67 -0.02 15.16
N GLU A 277 -2.65 1.31 15.28
CA GLU A 277 -1.94 1.98 16.39
C GLU A 277 -2.51 1.59 17.75
N SER A 278 -3.84 1.61 17.89
CA SER A 278 -4.49 1.19 19.13
C SER A 278 -4.31 -0.30 19.41
N PHE A 279 -4.31 -1.14 18.37
CA PHE A 279 -4.04 -2.58 18.49
C PHE A 279 -2.60 -2.82 18.95
N GLU A 280 -1.62 -2.10 18.41
CA GLU A 280 -0.21 -2.22 18.81
C GLU A 280 0.02 -1.76 20.25
N GLU A 281 -0.63 -0.68 20.67
CA GLU A 281 -0.62 -0.23 22.06
C GLU A 281 -1.11 -1.34 23.00
N GLU A 282 -2.26 -1.95 22.70
CA GLU A 282 -2.81 -3.10 23.43
C GLU A 282 -1.85 -4.30 23.41
N ALA A 283 -1.30 -4.62 22.25
CA ALA A 283 -0.43 -5.78 22.05
C ALA A 283 0.88 -5.68 22.82
N LEU A 284 1.54 -4.53 22.78
CA LEU A 284 2.80 -4.29 23.47
C LEU A 284 2.61 -4.15 24.99
N GLN A 285 1.49 -3.57 25.43
CA GLN A 285 1.17 -3.47 26.86
C GLN A 285 0.82 -4.82 27.49
N SER A 286 0.21 -5.73 26.72
CA SER A 286 -0.22 -7.05 27.20
C SER A 286 0.79 -8.17 26.93
N CYS A 287 1.86 -7.94 26.16
CA CYS A 287 2.86 -8.97 25.88
C CYS A 287 3.61 -9.34 27.17
N PRO A 288 3.79 -10.65 27.43
CA PRO A 288 4.59 -11.11 28.56
C PRO A 288 6.00 -10.49 28.55
N PRO A 289 6.58 -10.15 29.72
CA PRO A 289 7.88 -9.49 29.80
C PRO A 289 9.00 -10.20 29.04
N ASP A 290 9.01 -11.53 29.06
CA ASP A 290 9.99 -12.35 28.34
C ASP A 290 9.78 -12.32 26.81
N CYS A 291 8.54 -12.09 26.37
CA CYS A 291 8.11 -12.00 24.95
C CYS A 291 8.40 -10.63 24.33
N CYS A 292 8.63 -9.61 25.16
CA CYS A 292 8.50 -8.22 24.74
C CYS A 292 9.59 -7.83 23.72
N PRO A 293 9.19 -7.30 22.55
CA PRO A 293 10.17 -6.84 21.57
C PRO A 293 10.94 -5.66 22.14
N THR A 294 12.26 -5.64 21.93
CA THR A 294 13.11 -4.52 22.33
C THR A 294 12.95 -3.32 21.41
N LEU A 295 12.50 -3.55 20.18
CA LEU A 295 12.20 -2.51 19.22
C LEU A 295 11.00 -2.94 18.37
N TRP A 296 10.03 -2.04 18.24
CA TRP A 296 8.89 -2.20 17.36
C TRP A 296 8.69 -0.96 16.49
N LYS A 297 8.65 -1.14 15.17
CA LYS A 297 8.34 -0.10 14.20
C LYS A 297 7.34 -0.60 13.17
N ARG A 298 6.39 0.22 12.76
CA ARG A 298 5.41 -0.11 11.72
C ARG A 298 5.29 0.96 10.66
N TYR A 299 5.06 0.52 9.43
CA TYR A 299 4.59 1.34 8.32
C TYR A 299 3.37 0.66 7.69
N VAL A 300 2.18 1.19 7.96
CA VAL A 300 0.90 0.64 7.46
C VAL A 300 0.72 -0.83 7.88
N ASP A 301 0.93 -1.80 6.97
CA ASP A 301 0.75 -3.24 7.15
C ASP A 301 2.06 -3.97 7.53
N ASP A 302 3.21 -3.39 7.21
CA ASP A 302 4.53 -3.99 7.44
C ASP A 302 5.13 -3.50 8.78
N THR A 303 5.74 -4.41 9.54
CA THR A 303 6.50 -4.08 10.76
C THR A 303 7.99 -4.42 10.64
N PHE A 304 8.82 -3.75 11.44
CA PHE A 304 10.22 -4.05 11.68
C PHE A 304 10.42 -4.19 13.18
N VAL A 305 10.87 -5.37 13.60
CA VAL A 305 10.90 -5.75 15.02
C VAL A 305 12.25 -6.36 15.36
N ILE A 306 12.75 -6.01 16.54
CA ILE A 306 13.85 -6.68 17.21
C ILE A 306 13.28 -7.36 18.45
N ALA A 307 13.46 -8.67 18.55
CA ALA A 307 12.94 -9.47 19.66
C ALA A 307 13.92 -10.58 20.06
N PRO A 308 13.78 -11.16 21.27
CA PRO A 308 14.54 -12.34 21.67
C PRO A 308 14.29 -13.51 20.72
N ARG A 309 15.37 -14.19 20.30
CA ARG A 309 15.33 -15.22 19.25
C ARG A 309 14.46 -16.42 19.59
N ASP A 310 14.41 -16.79 20.86
CA ASP A 310 13.61 -17.88 21.40
C ASP A 310 12.13 -17.52 21.59
N GLN A 311 11.79 -16.23 21.53
CA GLN A 311 10.45 -15.71 21.85
C GLN A 311 9.65 -15.26 20.62
N VAL A 312 10.20 -15.49 19.42
CA VAL A 312 9.55 -15.12 18.15
C VAL A 312 8.19 -15.79 17.96
N SER A 313 8.10 -17.12 18.18
CA SER A 313 6.83 -17.84 18.05
C SER A 313 5.82 -17.44 19.14
N PRO A 314 6.20 -17.40 20.44
CA PRO A 314 5.33 -16.87 21.49
C PRO A 314 4.81 -15.46 21.20
N LEU A 315 5.65 -14.56 20.66
CA LEU A 315 5.24 -13.21 20.29
C LEU A 315 4.21 -13.23 19.15
N LEU A 316 4.42 -14.06 18.13
CA LEU A 316 3.44 -14.23 17.04
C LEU A 316 2.10 -14.79 17.56
N ASP A 317 2.15 -15.80 18.42
CA ASP A 317 0.98 -16.41 19.02
C ASP A 317 0.21 -15.41 19.89
N HIS A 318 0.93 -14.59 20.66
CA HIS A 318 0.35 -13.48 21.42
C HIS A 318 -0.38 -12.49 20.50
N LEU A 319 0.29 -11.97 19.47
CA LEU A 319 -0.31 -11.03 18.52
C LEU A 319 -1.59 -11.59 17.89
N ASN A 320 -1.56 -12.85 17.45
CA ASN A 320 -2.69 -13.51 16.79
C ASN A 320 -3.82 -13.88 17.75
N SER A 321 -3.57 -13.92 19.07
CA SER A 321 -4.59 -14.21 20.08
C SER A 321 -5.48 -13.02 20.43
N LEU A 322 -5.01 -11.78 20.19
CA LEU A 322 -5.69 -10.57 20.68
C LEU A 322 -7.02 -10.28 19.97
N LYS A 323 -7.06 -10.46 18.65
CA LYS A 323 -8.24 -10.22 17.82
C LYS A 323 -8.32 -11.26 16.71
N PRO A 324 -9.39 -12.08 16.62
CA PRO A 324 -9.51 -13.10 15.58
C PRO A 324 -9.45 -12.56 14.14
N SER A 325 -9.88 -11.31 13.91
CA SER A 325 -9.86 -10.72 12.57
C SER A 325 -8.49 -10.21 12.14
N ILE A 326 -7.61 -9.85 13.08
CA ILE A 326 -6.25 -9.39 12.78
C ILE A 326 -5.28 -10.53 12.99
N GLN A 327 -4.68 -10.98 11.90
CA GLN A 327 -3.71 -12.07 11.93
C GLN A 327 -2.42 -11.61 11.26
N PHE A 328 -1.29 -12.05 11.79
CA PHE A 328 0.05 -11.73 11.31
C PHE A 328 0.70 -12.97 10.71
N THR A 329 1.48 -12.74 9.66
CA THR A 329 2.51 -13.68 9.19
C THR A 329 3.88 -13.16 9.60
N ILE A 330 4.88 -14.03 9.60
CA ILE A 330 6.24 -13.69 9.98
C ILE A 330 7.22 -13.91 8.83
N GLU A 331 8.08 -12.92 8.60
CA GLU A 331 9.28 -13.01 7.79
C GLU A 331 10.50 -12.89 8.74
N ASN A 332 11.33 -13.94 8.78
CA ASN A 332 12.56 -13.96 9.58
C ASN A 332 13.75 -13.41 8.78
N GLU A 333 14.74 -12.85 9.48
CA GLU A 333 16.01 -12.48 8.85
C GLU A 333 16.67 -13.66 8.14
N GLN A 334 17.27 -13.38 6.99
CA GLN A 334 18.06 -14.32 6.21
C GLN A 334 19.44 -13.71 5.99
N ASP A 335 20.49 -14.48 6.25
CA ASP A 335 21.88 -14.03 6.12
C ASP A 335 22.20 -12.72 6.90
N ASN A 336 21.62 -12.57 8.09
CA ASN A 336 21.69 -11.36 8.92
C ASN A 336 21.07 -10.11 8.27
N SER A 337 20.12 -10.31 7.37
CA SER A 337 19.47 -9.23 6.65
C SER A 337 17.96 -9.42 6.56
N ILE A 338 17.23 -8.31 6.55
CA ILE A 338 15.77 -8.32 6.35
C ILE A 338 15.34 -7.09 5.55
N ALA A 339 14.34 -7.27 4.69
CA ALA A 339 13.75 -6.18 3.95
C ALA A 339 12.72 -5.44 4.81
N PHE A 340 12.76 -4.11 4.83
CA PHE A 340 11.70 -3.28 5.39
C PHE A 340 11.59 -1.99 4.56
N LEU A 341 10.38 -1.70 4.09
CA LEU A 341 10.10 -0.62 3.13
C LEU A 341 11.04 -0.70 1.90
N ASP A 342 11.69 0.42 1.58
CA ASP A 342 12.65 0.54 0.49
C ASP A 342 14.08 0.15 0.88
N THR A 343 14.28 -0.43 2.07
CA THR A 343 15.57 -0.73 2.65
C THR A 343 15.79 -2.23 2.85
N MET A 344 17.03 -2.67 2.64
CA MET A 344 17.52 -3.97 3.11
C MET A 344 18.40 -3.65 4.30
N VAL A 345 17.91 -4.02 5.48
CA VAL A 345 18.62 -3.88 6.75
C VAL A 345 19.63 -5.01 6.86
N HIS A 346 20.83 -4.70 7.32
CA HIS A 346 21.94 -5.61 7.50
C HIS A 346 22.46 -5.47 8.93
N ARG A 347 22.42 -6.57 9.67
CA ARG A 347 23.08 -6.71 10.95
C ARG A 347 24.58 -6.96 10.74
N LYS A 348 25.40 -6.26 11.50
CA LYS A 348 26.86 -6.41 11.48
C LYS A 348 27.37 -7.30 12.60
N PRO A 349 28.59 -7.84 12.48
CA PRO A 349 29.19 -8.68 13.52
C PRO A 349 29.32 -7.95 14.87
N ASP A 350 29.50 -6.63 14.84
CA ASP A 350 29.55 -5.79 16.03
C ASP A 350 28.17 -5.46 16.61
N GLY A 351 27.08 -5.95 16.00
CA GLY A 351 25.68 -5.70 16.37
C GLY A 351 25.10 -4.38 15.83
N SER A 352 25.88 -3.55 15.13
CA SER A 352 25.34 -2.33 14.50
C SER A 352 24.42 -2.67 13.32
N LEU A 353 23.41 -1.84 13.10
CA LEU A 353 22.49 -1.96 11.96
C LEU A 353 22.85 -0.99 10.83
N THR A 354 22.79 -1.48 9.60
CA THR A 354 23.03 -0.68 8.39
C THR A 354 22.01 -0.98 7.33
N SER A 355 21.87 -0.11 6.33
CA SER A 355 20.88 -0.29 5.27
C SER A 355 21.44 -0.06 3.88
N THR A 356 20.82 -0.73 2.91
CA THR A 356 21.02 -0.53 1.47
C THR A 356 19.65 -0.41 0.79
N VAL A 357 19.63 0.03 -0.48
CA VAL A 357 18.38 0.11 -1.25
C VAL A 357 17.86 -1.30 -1.56
N TYR A 358 16.66 -1.62 -1.09
CA TYR A 358 15.99 -2.87 -1.42
C TYR A 358 15.13 -2.76 -2.68
N ARG A 359 15.18 -3.77 -3.52
CA ARG A 359 14.29 -3.95 -4.68
C ARG A 359 13.80 -5.39 -4.65
N LYS A 360 12.49 -5.58 -4.77
CA LYS A 360 11.92 -6.93 -4.89
C LYS A 360 12.48 -7.63 -6.13
N PRO A 361 12.56 -8.97 -6.16
CA PRO A 361 13.08 -9.72 -7.30
C PRO A 361 12.38 -9.40 -8.63
N THR A 362 11.11 -8.98 -8.58
CA THR A 362 10.30 -8.61 -9.75
C THR A 362 10.50 -7.15 -10.21
N HIS A 363 11.46 -6.41 -9.65
CA HIS A 363 11.73 -5.03 -10.03
C HIS A 363 12.38 -4.96 -11.42
N THR A 364 11.72 -4.30 -12.37
CA THR A 364 12.14 -4.30 -13.79
C THR A 364 13.23 -3.29 -14.13
N ASP A 365 13.51 -2.34 -13.22
CA ASP A 365 14.34 -1.15 -13.51
C ASP A 365 13.83 -0.35 -14.72
N GLN A 366 12.55 -0.51 -15.09
CA GLN A 366 11.85 0.32 -16.06
C GLN A 366 11.35 1.59 -15.38
N TYR A 367 11.79 2.72 -15.92
CA TYR A 367 11.40 4.05 -15.51
C TYR A 367 10.80 4.79 -16.71
N LEU A 368 10.53 6.07 -16.53
CA LEU A 368 10.00 6.89 -17.61
C LEU A 368 11.01 6.96 -18.77
N ALA A 369 10.63 6.48 -19.95
CA ALA A 369 11.50 6.55 -21.12
C ALA A 369 11.89 8.00 -21.44
N PHE A 370 13.16 8.25 -21.71
CA PHE A 370 13.67 9.61 -21.91
C PHE A 370 13.12 10.28 -23.19
N ASP A 371 12.72 9.50 -24.17
CA ASP A 371 12.09 9.95 -25.43
C ASP A 371 10.57 10.16 -25.32
N SER A 372 9.96 9.83 -24.17
CA SER A 372 8.53 10.06 -23.95
C SER A 372 8.16 11.55 -24.02
N HIS A 373 6.90 11.87 -24.33
CA HIS A 373 6.39 13.24 -24.46
C HIS A 373 6.20 13.99 -23.12
N HIS A 374 6.83 13.52 -22.05
CA HIS A 374 6.75 14.15 -20.73
C HIS A 374 7.73 15.34 -20.64
N PRO A 375 7.38 16.38 -19.84
CA PRO A 375 8.27 17.50 -19.58
C PRO A 375 9.64 17.05 -19.03
N VAL A 376 10.69 17.77 -19.42
CA VAL A 376 12.07 17.50 -18.95
C VAL A 376 12.18 17.55 -17.42
N SER A 377 11.38 18.38 -16.76
CA SER A 377 11.30 18.46 -15.30
C SER A 377 10.89 17.13 -14.67
N VAL A 378 9.93 16.41 -15.26
CA VAL A 378 9.48 15.08 -14.80
C VAL A 378 10.60 14.05 -14.99
N LYS A 379 11.26 14.05 -16.15
CA LYS A 379 12.40 13.16 -16.44
C LYS A 379 13.55 13.41 -15.44
N ARG A 380 13.83 14.68 -15.14
CA ARG A 380 14.83 15.07 -14.12
C ARG A 380 14.41 14.61 -12.73
N GLY A 381 13.12 14.74 -12.40
CA GLY A 381 12.53 14.23 -11.17
C GLY A 381 12.82 12.74 -10.98
N VAL A 382 12.59 11.92 -12.00
CA VAL A 382 12.89 10.47 -11.96
C VAL A 382 14.36 10.19 -11.63
N ALA A 383 15.29 10.79 -12.40
CA ALA A 383 16.72 10.58 -12.17
C ALA A 383 17.17 11.06 -10.78
N LYS A 384 16.65 12.22 -10.35
CA LYS A 384 16.93 12.79 -9.05
C LYS A 384 16.40 11.92 -7.91
N CYS A 385 15.17 11.43 -8.00
CA CYS A 385 14.58 10.54 -6.99
C CYS A 385 15.43 9.28 -6.77
N LEU A 386 16.00 8.70 -7.82
CA LEU A 386 16.88 7.54 -7.71
C LEU A 386 18.19 7.87 -6.98
N HIS A 387 18.83 8.98 -7.33
CA HIS A 387 20.04 9.43 -6.65
C HIS A 387 19.79 9.87 -5.20
N ASP A 388 18.68 10.55 -4.93
CA ASP A 388 18.28 10.95 -3.59
C ASP A 388 18.04 9.71 -2.72
N ARG A 389 17.41 8.66 -3.27
CA ARG A 389 17.20 7.38 -2.60
C ARG A 389 18.51 6.70 -2.20
N ASP A 390 19.50 6.64 -3.10
CA ASP A 390 20.87 6.16 -2.77
C ASP A 390 21.46 6.95 -1.59
N SER A 391 21.45 8.28 -1.69
CA SER A 391 22.09 9.15 -0.71
C SER A 391 21.46 9.10 0.69
N ARG A 392 20.16 8.81 0.78
CA ARG A 392 19.41 8.86 2.04
C ARG A 392 19.25 7.49 2.69
N LEU A 393 19.10 6.43 1.89
CA LEU A 393 18.82 5.08 2.40
C LEU A 393 20.09 4.24 2.61
N VAL A 394 21.19 4.54 1.94
CA VAL A 394 22.43 3.76 2.06
C VAL A 394 23.28 4.33 3.18
N THR A 395 23.61 3.52 4.19
CA THR A 395 24.41 3.99 5.35
C THR A 395 25.91 3.71 5.22
N ARG A 396 26.36 2.93 4.24
CA ARG A 396 27.79 2.62 4.05
C ARG A 396 28.36 3.11 2.71
N PRO A 397 29.54 3.76 2.71
CA PRO A 397 30.16 4.29 1.49
C PRO A 397 30.39 3.27 0.37
N HIS A 398 30.79 2.04 0.70
CA HIS A 398 31.06 1.01 -0.32
C HIS A 398 29.78 0.55 -1.04
N HIS A 399 28.64 0.49 -0.35
CA HIS A 399 27.35 0.16 -0.96
C HIS A 399 26.85 1.29 -1.86
N THR A 400 27.14 2.54 -1.52
CA THR A 400 26.80 3.72 -2.34
C THR A 400 27.40 3.61 -3.75
N ALA A 401 28.65 3.13 -3.88
CA ALA A 401 29.28 2.98 -5.21
C ALA A 401 28.63 1.89 -6.07
N ALA A 402 28.14 0.80 -5.46
CA ALA A 402 27.40 -0.24 -6.18
C ALA A 402 26.02 0.27 -6.61
N GLU A 403 25.31 0.95 -5.73
CA GLU A 403 23.98 1.50 -6.01
C GLU A 403 24.03 2.58 -7.10
N ARG A 404 25.01 3.50 -7.06
CA ARG A 404 25.21 4.50 -8.13
C ARG A 404 25.47 3.88 -9.49
N ARG A 405 26.23 2.78 -9.56
CA ARG A 405 26.45 2.03 -10.80
C ARG A 405 25.14 1.45 -11.32
N ARG A 406 24.31 0.87 -10.44
CA ARG A 406 22.99 0.36 -10.81
C ARG A 406 22.05 1.45 -11.31
N ILE A 407 21.97 2.58 -10.61
CA ILE A 407 21.13 3.73 -11.04
C ILE A 407 21.55 4.22 -12.42
N THR A 408 22.87 4.36 -12.65
CA THR A 408 23.40 4.79 -13.95
C THR A 408 23.01 3.80 -15.05
N ALA A 409 23.22 2.50 -14.82
CA ALA A 409 22.86 1.46 -15.77
C ALA A 409 21.35 1.47 -16.09
N ALA A 410 20.50 1.60 -15.07
CA ALA A 410 19.06 1.65 -15.25
C ALA A 410 18.61 2.89 -16.03
N LEU A 411 19.11 4.08 -15.69
CA LEU A 411 18.77 5.30 -16.42
C LEU A 411 19.25 5.23 -17.88
N THR A 412 20.46 4.71 -18.13
CA THR A 412 20.95 4.49 -19.49
C THR A 412 20.07 3.52 -20.28
N ALA A 413 19.61 2.42 -19.66
CA ALA A 413 18.67 1.49 -20.29
C ALA A 413 17.31 2.13 -20.62
N ASN A 414 16.90 3.17 -19.89
CA ASN A 414 15.69 3.96 -20.16
C ASN A 414 15.94 5.16 -21.11
N GLY A 415 17.09 5.21 -21.79
CA GLY A 415 17.43 6.21 -22.80
C GLY A 415 17.93 7.55 -22.25
N TYR A 416 18.22 7.66 -20.95
CA TYR A 416 18.72 8.91 -20.37
C TYR A 416 20.15 9.22 -20.83
N PRO A 417 20.42 10.42 -21.39
CA PRO A 417 21.76 10.80 -21.80
C PRO A 417 22.73 10.91 -20.62
N ALA A 418 24.01 10.55 -20.83
CA ALA A 418 25.03 10.58 -19.78
C ALA A 418 25.24 11.98 -19.15
N PHE A 419 25.09 13.06 -19.93
CA PHE A 419 25.16 14.42 -19.38
C PHE A 419 23.99 14.70 -18.42
N PHE A 420 22.81 14.18 -18.71
CA PHE A 420 21.60 14.38 -17.92
C PHE A 420 21.67 13.62 -16.59
N ILE A 421 22.17 12.39 -16.62
CA ILE A 421 22.41 11.57 -15.41
C ILE A 421 23.40 12.30 -14.49
N ARG A 422 24.54 12.75 -15.03
CA ARG A 422 25.57 13.48 -14.25
C ARG A 422 25.08 14.79 -13.64
N GLN A 423 24.21 15.52 -14.33
CA GLN A 423 23.60 16.73 -13.76
C GLN A 423 22.63 16.40 -12.63
N SER A 424 21.87 15.31 -12.77
CA SER A 424 20.87 14.88 -11.79
C SER A 424 21.48 14.31 -10.51
N SER A 425 22.73 13.83 -10.55
CA SER A 425 23.45 13.33 -9.38
C SER A 425 24.10 14.41 -8.52
N ARG A 426 24.06 15.70 -8.94
CA ARG A 426 24.65 16.79 -8.16
C ARG A 426 23.73 17.16 -6.99
N PRO A 427 24.27 17.34 -5.76
CA PRO A 427 23.51 17.92 -4.66
C PRO A 427 22.94 19.28 -5.07
N LYS A 428 21.79 19.68 -4.52
CA LYS A 428 21.34 21.08 -4.64
C LYS A 428 22.42 21.97 -4.03
N THR A 429 23.16 22.72 -4.85
CA THR A 429 23.80 23.94 -4.38
C THR A 429 22.68 24.91 -4.02
N SER A 430 22.73 25.46 -2.80
CA SER A 430 21.76 26.37 -2.20
C SER A 430 21.72 27.76 -2.85
N THR A 431 21.81 27.84 -4.18
CA THR A 431 21.95 29.11 -4.94
C THR A 431 20.95 29.29 -6.09
N GLU A 432 19.82 28.58 -6.07
CA GLU A 432 18.64 28.95 -6.89
C GLU A 432 17.44 29.21 -5.97
N VAL A 433 17.61 30.15 -5.04
CA VAL A 433 16.51 30.93 -4.49
C VAL A 433 16.52 32.26 -5.24
N GLU A 434 15.38 32.58 -5.83
CA GLU A 434 15.00 33.87 -6.40
C GLU A 434 15.82 34.36 -7.61
N ARG A 435 15.17 34.31 -8.78
CA ARG A 435 15.18 35.47 -9.67
C ARG A 435 13.73 35.92 -9.86
N PRO A 436 13.48 37.24 -9.79
CA PRO A 436 12.13 37.81 -9.78
C PRO A 436 11.33 37.52 -11.04
#